data_AF-A0A2D6ESR2-F1
#
_entry.id   AF-A0A2D6ESR2-F1
#
_cell.length_a   1.000
_cell.length_b   1.000
_cell.length_c   1.000
_cell.angle_alpha   90.00
_cell.angle_beta   90.00
_cell.angle_gamma   90.00
#
_symmetry.space_group_name_H-M   'P 1'
#
loop_
_entity.id
_entity.type
_entity.pdbx_description
1 polymer ?
#
loop_
_entity_poly.entity_id
_entity_poly.type
_entity_poly.pdbx_seq_one_letter_code
_entity_poly.pdbx_strand_id
1 'polypeptide(L)'
;MLEYFILIGLVLFAGCWILSPILKSNSTDSAIILKTDEALGQLEYEKKEAYAAIRELEFDENMGKISKEDFGALKKQYMLDAVHYLKKIDELQENKSKAKALGEEEIIDQIEKEISSLRHGGSSKQKDVFCVQCGTKSPPNRRFCSSCGAKI
;
A
#
# COMPACT_ATOMS: atom_id res chain seq x y z
N MET A 1 37.20 21.68 -24.36
CA MET A 1 36.52 20.43 -24.78
C MET A 1 36.38 19.45 -23.61
N LEU A 2 37.49 19.07 -22.94
CA LEU A 2 37.47 18.12 -21.82
C LEU A 2 36.59 18.57 -20.63
N GLU A 3 36.62 19.87 -20.28
CA GLU A 3 35.85 20.42 -19.17
C GLU A 3 34.32 20.29 -19.37
N TYR A 4 33.84 20.45 -20.60
CA TYR A 4 32.42 20.29 -20.93
C TYR A 4 31.96 18.83 -20.78
N PHE A 5 32.81 17.86 -21.16
CA PHE A 5 32.48 16.44 -20.98
C PHE A 5 32.38 16.07 -19.49
N ILE A 6 33.24 16.65 -18.64
CA ILE A 6 33.19 16.42 -17.18
C ILE A 6 31.90 17.00 -16.60
N LEU A 7 31.53 18.24 -16.98
CA LEU A 7 30.31 18.88 -16.49
C LEU A 7 29.04 18.13 -16.93
N ILE A 8 28.96 17.73 -18.20
CA ILE A 8 27.82 16.95 -18.73
C ILE A 8 27.72 15.59 -18.02
N GLY A 9 28.84 14.90 -17.82
CA GLY A 9 28.86 13.62 -17.12
C GLY A 9 28.38 13.73 -15.66
N LEU A 10 28.78 14.78 -14.95
CA LEU A 10 28.37 15.01 -13.56
C LEU A 10 26.88 15.33 -13.45
N VAL A 11 26.34 16.15 -14.38
CA VAL A 11 24.91 16.47 -14.45
C VAL A 11 24.09 15.21 -14.76
N LEU A 12 24.52 14.38 -15.71
CA LEU A 12 23.84 13.13 -16.04
C LEU A 12 23.90 12.13 -14.87
N PHE A 13 25.04 12.02 -14.19
CA PHE A 13 25.19 11.14 -13.03
C PHE A 13 24.30 11.59 -11.87
N ALA A 14 24.30 12.89 -11.54
CA ALA A 14 23.42 13.46 -10.51
C ALA A 14 21.94 13.28 -10.90
N GLY A 15 21.59 13.53 -12.17
CA GLY A 15 20.26 13.28 -12.70
C GLY A 15 19.85 11.82 -12.54
N CYS A 16 20.69 10.87 -12.96
CA CYS A 16 20.44 9.44 -12.79
C CYS A 16 20.30 9.04 -11.31
N TRP A 17 21.11 9.59 -10.40
CA TRP A 17 21.02 9.31 -8.97
C TRP A 17 19.70 9.80 -8.36
N ILE A 18 19.23 10.97 -8.79
CA ILE A 18 17.96 11.58 -8.35
C ILE A 18 16.75 10.87 -8.97
N LEU A 19 16.85 10.38 -10.21
CA LEU A 19 15.79 9.60 -10.87
C LEU A 19 15.78 8.11 -10.45
N SER A 20 16.90 7.59 -9.93
CA SER A 20 17.02 6.21 -9.45
C SER A 20 15.93 5.80 -8.44
N PRO A 21 15.57 6.59 -7.39
CA PRO A 21 14.49 6.23 -6.49
C PRO A 21 13.11 6.16 -7.17
N ILE A 22 12.89 6.95 -8.22
CA ILE A 22 11.65 6.90 -9.02
C ILE A 22 11.59 5.65 -9.91
N LEU A 23 12.73 5.23 -10.50
CA LEU A 23 12.78 4.01 -11.31
C LEU A 23 12.84 2.73 -10.47
N LYS A 24 13.30 2.80 -9.22
CA LYS A 24 13.47 1.63 -8.33
C LYS A 24 12.34 1.45 -7.32
N SER A 25 11.41 2.40 -7.21
CA SER A 25 10.13 2.22 -6.54
C SER A 25 9.33 1.17 -7.31
N ASN A 26 9.19 -0.05 -6.77
CA ASN A 26 8.37 -1.18 -7.25
C ASN A 26 7.32 -0.81 -8.31
N SER A 27 7.76 -0.57 -9.54
CA SER A 27 6.93 0.10 -10.56
C SER A 27 5.87 -0.87 -11.07
N THR A 28 6.16 -2.17 -10.95
CA THR A 28 5.23 -3.26 -11.24
C THR A 28 4.04 -3.23 -10.29
N ASP A 29 4.27 -3.14 -8.97
CA ASP A 29 3.18 -3.11 -7.99
C ASP A 29 2.36 -1.82 -8.11
N SER A 30 3.02 -0.69 -8.32
CA SER A 30 2.34 0.60 -8.49
C SER A 30 1.47 0.65 -9.75
N ALA A 31 1.95 0.08 -10.87
CA ALA A 31 1.19 -0.01 -12.10
C ALA A 31 0.02 -1.00 -12.01
N ILE A 32 0.19 -2.10 -11.28
CA ILE A 32 -0.88 -3.07 -11.02
C ILE A 32 -1.96 -2.42 -10.15
N ILE A 33 -1.59 -1.77 -9.04
CA ILE A 33 -2.53 -1.09 -8.14
C ILE A 33 -3.34 -0.02 -8.89
N LEU A 34 -2.70 0.79 -9.74
CA LEU A 34 -3.37 1.82 -10.52
C LEU A 34 -4.42 1.22 -11.49
N LYS A 35 -4.06 0.14 -12.20
CA LYS A 35 -4.99 -0.55 -13.10
C LYS A 35 -6.13 -1.22 -12.34
N THR A 36 -5.86 -1.79 -11.18
CA THR A 36 -6.89 -2.38 -10.31
C THR A 36 -7.87 -1.30 -9.82
N ASP A 37 -7.39 -0.10 -9.47
CA ASP A 37 -8.27 1.01 -9.08
C ASP A 37 -9.13 1.55 -10.21
N GLU A 38 -8.58 1.64 -11.42
CA GLU A 38 -9.37 1.98 -12.61
C GLU A 38 -10.48 0.95 -12.87
N ALA A 39 -10.14 -0.35 -12.82
CA ALA A 39 -11.11 -1.44 -12.99
C ALA A 39 -12.19 -1.45 -11.89
N LEU A 40 -11.81 -1.17 -10.63
CA LEU A 40 -12.76 -1.03 -9.52
C LEU A 40 -13.72 0.14 -9.76
N GLY A 41 -13.20 1.30 -10.20
CA GLY A 41 -14.02 2.46 -10.52
C GLY A 41 -15.03 2.18 -11.64
N GLN A 42 -14.63 1.45 -12.67
CA GLN A 42 -15.53 1.03 -13.74
C GLN A 42 -16.65 0.12 -13.22
N LEU A 43 -16.33 -0.90 -12.43
CA LEU A 43 -17.33 -1.79 -11.85
C LEU A 43 -18.30 -1.07 -10.91
N GLU A 44 -17.81 -0.09 -10.14
CA GLU A 44 -18.67 0.76 -9.32
C GLU A 44 -19.66 1.59 -10.13
N TYR A 45 -19.24 2.05 -11.31
CA TYR A 45 -20.09 2.75 -12.25
C TYR A 45 -21.17 1.81 -12.81
N GLU A 46 -20.78 0.64 -13.32
CA GLU A 46 -21.72 -0.38 -13.84
C GLU A 46 -22.77 -0.80 -12.80
N LYS A 47 -22.35 -0.98 -11.53
CA LYS A 47 -23.27 -1.23 -10.42
C LYS A 47 -24.29 -0.09 -10.25
N LYS A 48 -23.84 1.17 -10.30
CA LYS A 48 -24.72 2.34 -10.15
C LYS A 48 -25.72 2.42 -11.29
N GLU A 49 -25.31 2.07 -12.51
CA GLU A 49 -26.22 1.99 -13.67
C GLU A 49 -27.29 0.92 -13.48
N ALA A 50 -26.92 -0.30 -13.04
CA ALA A 50 -27.89 -1.36 -12.76
C ALA A 50 -28.92 -0.92 -11.70
N TYR A 51 -28.47 -0.22 -10.65
CA TYR A 51 -29.38 0.34 -9.64
C TYR A 51 -30.27 1.45 -10.18
N ALA A 52 -29.74 2.32 -11.04
CA ALA A 52 -30.53 3.35 -11.69
C ALA A 52 -31.61 2.74 -12.58
N ALA A 53 -31.28 1.69 -13.34
CA ALA A 53 -32.23 0.95 -14.17
C ALA A 53 -33.36 0.32 -13.35
N ILE A 54 -33.05 -0.29 -12.20
CA ILE A 54 -34.07 -0.82 -11.30
C ILE A 54 -35.00 0.30 -10.79
N ARG A 55 -34.46 1.46 -10.42
CA ARG A 55 -35.27 2.59 -9.96
C ARG A 55 -36.16 3.17 -11.05
N GLU A 56 -35.67 3.23 -12.28
CA GLU A 56 -36.49 3.66 -13.42
C GLU A 56 -37.62 2.67 -13.70
N LEU A 57 -37.34 1.36 -13.67
CA LEU A 57 -38.36 0.32 -13.80
C LEU A 57 -39.44 0.41 -12.72
N GLU A 58 -39.05 0.68 -11.46
CA GLU A 58 -39.99 0.86 -10.35
C GLU A 58 -40.89 2.08 -10.57
N PHE A 59 -40.32 3.15 -11.13
CA PHE A 59 -41.07 4.34 -11.49
C PHE A 59 -42.06 4.08 -12.63
N ASP A 60 -41.63 3.38 -13.69
CA ASP A 60 -42.47 3.04 -14.83
C ASP A 60 -43.64 2.10 -14.45
N GLU A 61 -43.41 1.13 -13.56
CA GLU A 61 -44.47 0.27 -13.02
C GLU A 61 -45.45 1.08 -12.16
N ASN A 62 -44.96 1.94 -11.28
CA ASN A 62 -45.80 2.80 -10.45
C ASN A 62 -46.61 3.82 -11.29
N MET A 63 -46.11 4.20 -12.47
CA MET A 63 -46.84 5.00 -13.46
C MET A 63 -47.80 4.17 -14.34
N GLY A 64 -47.81 2.85 -14.21
CA GLY A 64 -48.60 1.95 -15.03
C GLY A 64 -48.16 1.86 -16.49
N LYS A 65 -46.92 2.24 -16.82
CA LYS A 65 -46.38 2.13 -18.19
C LYS A 65 -46.03 0.70 -18.57
N ILE A 66 -45.72 -0.14 -17.58
CA ILE A 66 -45.34 -1.55 -17.75
C ILE A 66 -46.19 -2.45 -16.84
N SER A 67 -46.36 -3.71 -17.25
CA SER A 67 -47.09 -4.71 -16.45
C SER A 67 -46.24 -5.18 -15.25
N LYS A 68 -46.88 -5.75 -14.23
CA LYS A 68 -46.17 -6.29 -13.05
C LYS A 68 -45.34 -7.51 -13.41
N GLU A 69 -45.80 -8.30 -14.38
CA GLU A 69 -45.12 -9.48 -14.88
C GLU A 69 -43.82 -9.09 -15.59
N ASP A 70 -43.86 -8.08 -16.47
CA ASP A 70 -42.68 -7.58 -17.19
C ASP A 70 -41.70 -6.89 -16.26
N PHE A 71 -42.20 -6.10 -15.31
CA PHE A 71 -41.39 -5.47 -14.26
C PHE A 71 -40.62 -6.52 -13.46
N GLY A 72 -41.29 -7.59 -13.01
CA GLY A 72 -40.67 -8.65 -12.22
C GLY A 72 -39.55 -9.37 -12.98
N ALA A 73 -39.75 -9.65 -14.27
CA ALA A 73 -38.75 -10.29 -15.11
C ALA A 73 -37.52 -9.41 -15.30
N LEU A 74 -37.71 -8.13 -15.67
CA LEU A 74 -36.63 -7.17 -15.91
C LEU A 74 -35.86 -6.83 -14.63
N LYS A 75 -36.57 -6.53 -13.53
CA LYS A 75 -35.95 -6.24 -12.23
C LYS A 75 -35.06 -7.39 -11.77
N LYS A 76 -35.48 -8.64 -11.97
CA LYS A 76 -34.68 -9.82 -11.61
C LYS A 76 -33.37 -9.86 -12.41
N GLN A 77 -33.38 -9.52 -13.69
CA GLN A 77 -32.16 -9.48 -14.52
C GLN A 77 -31.17 -8.44 -14.00
N TYR A 78 -31.60 -7.18 -13.86
CA TYR A 78 -30.73 -6.12 -13.34
C TYR A 78 -30.22 -6.40 -11.91
N MET A 79 -31.01 -7.09 -11.10
CA MET A 79 -30.58 -7.51 -9.77
C MET A 79 -29.47 -8.58 -9.83
N LEU A 80 -29.55 -9.53 -10.76
CA LEU A 80 -28.48 -10.49 -11.00
C LEU A 80 -27.20 -9.80 -11.49
N ASP A 81 -27.33 -8.81 -12.38
CA ASP A 81 -26.20 -8.01 -12.86
C ASP A 81 -25.53 -7.25 -11.73
N ALA A 82 -26.31 -6.58 -10.88
CA ALA A 82 -25.80 -5.87 -9.71
C ALA A 82 -25.05 -6.79 -8.73
N VAL A 83 -25.59 -7.98 -8.45
CA VAL A 83 -24.92 -8.98 -7.62
C VAL A 83 -23.60 -9.44 -8.25
N HIS A 84 -23.59 -9.64 -9.57
CA HIS A 84 -22.39 -10.01 -10.29
C HIS A 84 -21.29 -8.92 -10.23
N TYR A 85 -21.66 -7.64 -10.36
CA TYR A 85 -20.70 -6.54 -10.20
C TYR A 85 -20.17 -6.43 -8.77
N LEU A 86 -21.04 -6.58 -7.77
CA LEU A 86 -20.63 -6.59 -6.36
C LEU A 86 -19.60 -7.69 -6.09
N LYS A 87 -19.85 -8.90 -6.58
CA LYS A 87 -18.92 -10.02 -6.41
C LYS A 87 -17.54 -9.72 -7.02
N LYS A 88 -17.50 -9.14 -8.22
CA LYS A 88 -16.22 -8.74 -8.85
C LYS A 88 -15.50 -7.65 -8.08
N ILE A 89 -16.23 -6.69 -7.51
CA ILE A 89 -15.66 -5.63 -6.66
C ILE A 89 -15.01 -6.28 -5.43
N ASP A 90 -15.71 -7.17 -4.75
CA ASP A 90 -15.20 -7.85 -3.56
C ASP A 90 -13.91 -8.63 -3.88
N GLU A 91 -13.89 -9.39 -4.98
CA GLU A 91 -12.71 -10.14 -5.44
C GLU A 91 -11.51 -9.23 -5.74
N LEU A 92 -11.73 -8.11 -6.44
CA LEU A 92 -10.65 -7.16 -6.76
C LEU A 92 -10.15 -6.40 -5.52
N GLN A 93 -11.04 -6.05 -4.59
CA GLN A 93 -10.67 -5.43 -3.32
C GLN A 93 -9.85 -6.39 -2.44
N GLU A 94 -10.24 -7.67 -2.39
CA GLU A 94 -9.49 -8.70 -1.67
C GLU A 94 -8.09 -8.88 -2.29
N ASN A 95 -7.99 -8.96 -3.61
CA ASN A 95 -6.70 -9.07 -4.29
C ASN A 95 -5.83 -7.83 -4.07
N LYS A 96 -6.40 -6.63 -4.12
CA LYS A 96 -5.69 -5.37 -3.83
C LYS A 96 -5.16 -5.34 -2.40
N SER A 97 -5.98 -5.73 -1.42
CA SER A 97 -5.57 -5.76 0.00
C SER A 97 -4.50 -6.81 0.27
N LYS A 98 -4.58 -8.00 -0.35
CA LYS A 98 -3.52 -9.02 -0.30
C LYS A 98 -2.21 -8.52 -0.91
N ALA A 99 -2.26 -7.91 -2.09
CA ALA A 99 -1.07 -7.34 -2.74
C ALA A 99 -0.41 -6.25 -1.87
N LYS A 100 -1.22 -5.41 -1.22
CA LYS A 100 -0.72 -4.39 -0.29
C LYS A 100 -0.09 -5.02 0.96
N ALA A 101 -0.73 -6.01 1.57
CA ALA A 101 -0.21 -6.71 2.75
C ALA A 101 1.11 -7.44 2.44
N LEU A 102 1.23 -8.06 1.26
CA LEU A 102 2.46 -8.72 0.82
C LEU A 102 3.62 -7.73 0.69
N GLY A 103 3.36 -6.55 0.11
CA GLY A 103 4.34 -5.47 0.03
C GLY A 103 4.72 -4.91 1.40
N GLU A 104 3.77 -4.78 2.32
CA GLU A 104 4.03 -4.34 3.69
C GLU A 104 4.89 -5.35 4.47
N GLU A 105 4.63 -6.66 4.34
CA GLU A 105 5.48 -7.69 4.95
C GLU A 105 6.91 -7.70 4.39
N GLU A 106 7.08 -7.53 3.08
CA GLU A 106 8.40 -7.44 2.45
C GLU A 106 9.19 -6.22 2.97
N ILE A 107 8.51 -5.08 3.15
CA ILE A 107 9.12 -3.87 3.73
C ILE A 107 9.55 -4.13 5.19
N ILE A 108 8.71 -4.81 5.98
CA ILE A 108 9.03 -5.13 7.39
C ILE A 108 10.27 -6.03 7.46
N ASP A 109 10.36 -7.09 6.64
CA ASP A 109 11.52 -7.98 6.60
C ASP A 109 12.82 -7.25 6.20
N GLN A 110 12.73 -6.34 5.22
CA GLN A 110 13.87 -5.51 4.81
C GLN A 110 14.36 -4.62 5.97
N ILE A 111 13.45 -4.01 6.72
CA ILE A 111 13.77 -3.18 7.89
C ILE A 111 14.42 -4.03 8.99
N GLU A 112 13.88 -5.21 9.31
CA GLU A 112 14.43 -6.10 10.33
C GLU A 112 15.85 -6.55 9.99
N LYS A 113 16.08 -6.89 8.71
CA LYS A 113 17.40 -7.24 8.19
C LYS A 113 18.38 -6.08 8.34
N GLU A 114 17.98 -4.85 8.01
CA GLU A 114 18.82 -3.66 8.17
C GLU A 114 19.15 -3.40 9.65
N ILE A 115 18.17 -3.46 10.55
CA ILE A 115 18.37 -3.32 12.01
C ILE A 115 19.35 -4.38 12.52
N SER A 116 19.21 -5.63 12.07
CA SER A 116 20.11 -6.71 12.46
C SER A 116 21.56 -6.42 12.04
N SER A 117 21.78 -5.93 10.82
CA SER A 117 23.11 -5.59 10.31
C SER A 117 23.78 -4.47 11.13
N LEU A 118 23.02 -3.46 11.53
CA LEU A 118 23.50 -2.35 12.37
C LEU A 118 23.87 -2.81 13.78
N ARG A 119 23.11 -3.76 14.35
CA ARG A 119 23.41 -4.32 15.68
C ARG A 119 24.72 -5.12 15.72
N HIS A 120 25.07 -5.80 14.62
CA HIS A 120 26.29 -6.60 14.54
C HIS A 120 27.54 -5.74 14.27
N GLY A 121 27.40 -4.60 13.60
CA GLY A 121 28.51 -3.66 13.35
C GLY A 121 28.99 -2.86 14.58
N GLY A 122 28.15 -2.71 15.60
CA GLY A 122 28.43 -1.90 16.80
C GLY A 122 29.05 -2.65 17.99
N SER A 123 29.21 -3.97 17.93
CA SER A 123 29.61 -4.80 19.08
C SER A 123 31.09 -5.21 19.08
N SER A 124 31.98 -4.42 18.49
CA SER A 124 33.42 -4.67 18.57
C SER A 124 34.05 -3.97 19.79
N LYS A 125 34.27 -4.76 20.86
CA LYS A 125 35.26 -4.51 21.93
C LYS A 125 35.16 -3.20 22.73
N GLN A 126 33.99 -2.78 23.18
CA GLN A 126 33.91 -1.80 24.28
C GLN A 126 33.43 -2.48 25.56
N LYS A 127 34.14 -2.25 26.67
CA LYS A 127 33.85 -2.87 27.97
C LYS A 127 32.59 -2.25 28.55
N ASP A 128 31.70 -3.08 29.06
CA ASP A 128 30.48 -2.64 29.74
C ASP A 128 30.78 -1.75 30.95
N VAL A 129 29.90 -0.78 31.22
CA VAL A 129 29.96 0.16 32.34
C VAL A 129 28.93 -0.24 33.40
N PHE A 130 29.24 -0.06 34.68
CA PHE A 130 28.32 -0.34 35.78
C PHE A 130 27.72 0.95 36.33
N CYS A 131 26.41 0.97 36.55
CA CYS A 131 25.73 2.10 37.14
C CYS A 131 26.17 2.29 38.61
N VAL A 132 26.67 3.47 38.95
CA VAL A 132 27.10 3.80 40.33
C VAL A 132 25.96 3.96 41.33
N GLN A 133 24.71 4.10 40.86
CA GLN A 133 23.53 4.26 41.72
C GLN A 133 22.86 2.93 42.06
N CYS A 134 22.77 1.99 41.12
CA CYS A 134 22.04 0.73 41.33
C CYS A 134 22.85 -0.53 41.02
N GLY A 135 24.09 -0.41 40.55
CA GLY A 135 24.96 -1.54 40.20
C GLY A 135 24.64 -2.23 38.88
N THR A 136 23.60 -1.80 38.14
CA THR A 136 23.20 -2.45 36.88
C THR A 136 24.26 -2.28 35.80
N LYS A 137 24.60 -3.38 35.13
CA LYS A 137 25.51 -3.43 33.98
C LYS A 137 24.87 -2.81 32.73
N SER A 138 25.58 -1.93 32.02
CA SER A 138 25.09 -1.22 30.84
C SER A 138 26.14 -1.17 29.73
N PRO A 139 25.73 -1.22 28.45
CA PRO A 139 26.67 -1.09 27.34
C PRO A 139 27.34 0.30 27.30
N PRO A 140 28.55 0.39 26.75
CA PRO A 140 29.48 1.54 26.86
C PRO A 140 29.09 2.84 26.15
N ASN A 141 27.90 2.90 25.53
CA ASN A 141 27.42 4.08 24.80
C ASN A 141 25.98 4.47 25.18
N ARG A 142 25.54 4.08 26.38
CA ARG A 142 24.27 4.51 26.98
C ARG A 142 24.50 5.75 27.83
N ARG A 143 23.65 6.77 27.70
CA ARG A 143 23.67 7.99 28.53
C ARG A 143 22.96 7.84 29.88
N PHE A 144 22.07 6.86 29.99
CA PHE A 144 21.23 6.63 31.17
C PHE A 144 21.11 5.12 31.45
N CYS A 145 21.05 4.77 32.73
CA CYS A 145 20.81 3.42 33.19
C CYS A 145 19.37 2.99 32.86
N SER A 146 19.20 1.82 32.24
CA SER A 146 17.87 1.30 31.90
C SER A 146 17.07 0.72 33.07
N SER A 147 17.69 0.54 34.24
CA SER A 147 17.00 0.05 35.42
C SER A 147 16.54 1.18 36.34
N CYS A 148 17.41 2.16 36.62
CA CYS A 148 17.10 3.23 37.57
C CYS A 148 17.03 4.64 36.96
N GLY A 149 17.32 4.82 35.67
CA GLY A 149 17.27 6.12 34.99
C GLY A 149 18.42 7.09 35.30
N ALA A 150 19.33 6.73 36.21
CA ALA A 150 20.50 7.56 36.54
C ALA A 150 21.44 7.73 35.34
N LYS A 151 22.07 8.90 35.23
CA LYS A 151 23.08 9.18 34.21
C LYS A 151 24.31 8.28 34.43
N ILE A 152 24.83 7.66 33.38
CA ILE A 152 26.00 6.77 33.39
C ILE A 152 27.00 7.14 32.30
#